data_AF-A0A1Q7YLH0-F1
#
_entry.id   AF-A0A1Q7YLH0-F1
#
_cell.length_a   1.000
_cell.length_b   1.000
_cell.length_c   1.000
_cell.angle_alpha   90.00
_cell.angle_beta   90.00
_cell.angle_gamma   90.00
#
_symmetry.space_group_name_H-M   'P 1'
#
loop_
_entity.id
_entity.type
_entity.pdbx_description
1 polymer ?
#
loop_
_entity_poly.entity_id
_entity_poly.type
_entity_poly.pdbx_seq_one_letter_code
_entity_poly.pdbx_strand_id
1 'polypeptide(L)' 'MRAGDTVYLRRGVVHAYQNFTTSDARLLIATTPGVFSGFFVELSAVTPLGGLPPLDKLDAISTKYGMTRLGPPMFQ' A
#
# COMPACT_ATOMS: atom_id res chain seq x y z
N MET A 1 -13.79 -6.21 -6.93
CA MET A 1 -14.42 -5.22 -6.04
C MET A 1 -15.14 -4.20 -6.90
N ARG A 2 -16.37 -3.85 -6.53
CA ARG A 2 -17.15 -2.74 -7.09
C ARG A 2 -17.10 -1.55 -6.13
N ALA A 3 -17.50 -0.37 -6.59
CA ALA A 3 -17.57 0.82 -5.74
C ALA A 3 -18.53 0.59 -4.56
N GLY A 4 -18.05 0.85 -3.35
CA GLY A 4 -18.79 0.62 -2.10
C GLY A 4 -18.58 -0.76 -1.48
N ASP A 5 -17.96 -1.71 -2.18
CA ASP A 5 -17.59 -3.01 -1.58
C ASP A 5 -16.56 -2.81 -0.46
N THR A 6 -16.62 -3.66 0.55
CA THR A 6 -15.65 -3.68 1.66
C THR A 6 -14.99 -5.05 1.76
N VAL A 7 -13.68 -5.06 1.99
CA VAL A 7 -12.92 -6.26 2.34
C VAL A 7 -12.30 -6.05 3.71
N TYR A 8 -12.36 -7.09 4.54
CA TYR A 8 -11.66 -7.13 5.81
C TYR A 8 -10.54 -8.17 5.75
N LEU A 9 -9.33 -7.75 6.13
CA LEU A 9 -8.15 -8.60 6.17
C LEU A 9 -7.59 -8.57 7.58
N ARG A 10 -7.45 -9.74 8.19
CA ARG A 10 -6.80 -9.88 9.51
C ARG A 10 -5.28 -9.73 9.36
N ARG A 11 -4.61 -9.33 10.45
CA ARG A 11 -3.14 -9.31 10.52
C ARG A 11 -2.59 -10.69 10.10
N GLY A 12 -1.54 -10.66 9.28
CA GLY A 12 -0.87 -11.86 8.77
C GLY A 12 -1.41 -12.40 7.44
N VAL A 13 -2.54 -11.87 6.94
CA VAL A 13 -3.03 -12.21 5.60
C VAL A 13 -2.25 -11.44 4.55
N VAL A 14 -1.57 -12.16 3.66
CA VAL A 14 -0.90 -11.58 2.49
C VAL A 14 -1.94 -11.05 1.51
N HIS A 15 -1.76 -9.82 1.05
CA HIS A 15 -2.72 -9.18 0.16
C HIS A 15 -2.09 -8.06 -0.66
N ALA A 16 -2.75 -7.71 -1.75
CA ALA A 16 -2.44 -6.57 -2.60
C ALA A 16 -3.69 -6.16 -3.39
N TYR A 17 -3.66 -4.98 -4.02
CA TYR A 17 -4.74 -4.47 -4.86
C TYR A 17 -4.19 -3.73 -6.09
N GLN A 18 -4.92 -3.79 -7.20
CA GLN A 18 -4.57 -3.12 -8.46
C GLN A 18 -5.84 -2.54 -9.09
N ASN A 19 -5.72 -1.36 -9.70
CA ASN A 19 -6.74 -0.81 -10.56
C ASN A 19 -6.54 -1.37 -11.98
N PHE A 20 -7.46 -2.21 -12.44
CA PHE A 20 -7.44 -2.80 -13.79
C PHE A 20 -8.16 -1.94 -14.83
N THR A 21 -8.58 -0.72 -14.47
CA THR A 21 -9.28 0.21 -15.36
C THR A 21 -8.39 1.40 -15.69
N THR A 22 -8.78 2.17 -16.71
CA THR A 22 -8.12 3.43 -17.09
C THR A 22 -8.67 4.64 -16.35
N SER A 23 -9.66 4.46 -15.48
CA SER A 23 -10.27 5.52 -14.68
C SER A 23 -9.70 5.53 -13.26
N ASP A 24 -9.64 6.69 -12.63
CA ASP A 24 -9.22 6.80 -11.24
C ASP A 24 -10.13 5.99 -10.31
N ALA A 25 -9.51 5.20 -9.43
CA ALA A 25 -10.17 4.46 -8.37
C ALA A 25 -9.78 5.05 -7.00
N ARG A 26 -10.71 5.02 -6.05
CA ARG A 26 -10.47 5.47 -4.66
C ARG A 26 -10.65 4.30 -3.71
N LEU A 27 -9.69 4.14 -2.80
CA LEU A 27 -9.71 3.14 -1.73
C LEU A 27 -9.60 3.86 -0.38
N LEU A 28 -10.51 3.54 0.54
CA LEU A 28 -10.40 3.93 1.94
C LEU A 28 -9.73 2.78 2.72
N ILE A 29 -8.59 3.06 3.33
CA ILE A 29 -7.87 2.09 4.16
C ILE A 29 -8.08 2.45 5.63
N ALA A 30 -8.77 1.58 6.36
CA ALA A 30 -8.88 1.63 7.81
C ALA A 30 -7.95 0.58 8.44
N THR A 31 -7.09 1.01 9.36
CA THR A 31 -6.17 0.12 10.08
C THR A 31 -6.33 0.28 11.59
N THR A 32 -6.05 -0.78 12.32
CA THR A 32 -6.00 -0.74 13.78
C THR A 32 -4.81 -1.59 14.24
N PRO A 33 -3.90 -1.06 15.08
CA PRO A 33 -3.90 0.28 15.68
C PRO A 33 -3.68 1.43 14.67
N GLY A 34 -4.21 2.62 14.95
CA GLY A 34 -4.27 3.76 14.01
C GLY A 34 -2.95 4.45 13.66
N VAL A 35 -1.80 3.87 14.00
CA VAL A 35 -0.46 4.46 13.79
C VAL A 35 0.04 4.34 12.34
N PHE A 36 -0.71 3.64 11.48
CA PHE A 36 -0.28 3.34 10.11
C PHE A 36 -0.30 4.57 9.18
N SER A 37 -1.03 5.64 9.50
CA SER A 37 -1.09 6.83 8.63
C SER A 37 0.28 7.47 8.38
N GLY A 38 1.21 7.38 9.35
CA GLY A 38 2.58 7.88 9.20
C GLY A 38 3.36 7.19 8.07
N PHE A 39 3.02 5.94 7.74
CA PHE A 39 3.63 5.22 6.61
C PHE A 39 3.52 6.01 5.31
N PHE A 40 2.33 6.55 5.03
CA PHE A 40 2.07 7.30 3.80
C PHE A 40 2.77 8.67 3.77
N VAL A 41 2.98 9.29 4.94
CA VAL A 41 3.72 10.56 5.04
C VAL A 41 5.21 10.34 4.73
N GLU A 42 5.81 9.29 5.28
CA GLU A 42 7.22 8.98 5.01
C GLU A 42 7.42 8.48 3.58
N LEU A 43 6.49 7.67 3.09
CA LEU A 43 6.53 7.17 1.72
C LEU A 43 6.40 8.30 0.70
N SER A 44 5.50 9.27 0.92
CA SER A 44 5.33 10.40 -0.01
C SER A 44 6.58 11.28 -0.07
N ALA A 45 7.28 11.47 1.05
CA ALA A 45 8.50 12.27 1.12
C ALA A 45 9.65 11.70 0.27
N VAL A 46 9.67 10.38 0.02
CA VAL A 46 10.69 9.70 -0.78
C VAL A 46 10.22 9.31 -2.19
N THR A 47 8.95 9.59 -2.53
CA THR A 47 8.37 9.19 -3.82
C THR A 47 8.38 10.40 -4.77
N PRO A 48 9.04 10.31 -5.94
CA PRO A 48 8.96 11.35 -6.95
C PRO A 48 7.53 11.47 -7.48
N LEU A 49 7.12 12.69 -7.84
CA LEU A 49 5.79 12.93 -8.41
C LEU A 49 5.59 12.06 -9.67
N GLY A 50 4.52 11.26 -9.68
CA GLY A 50 4.17 10.38 -10.79
C GLY A 50 5.04 9.13 -10.94
N GLY A 51 5.93 8.83 -9.98
CA GLY A 51 6.82 7.68 -10.02
C GLY A 51 6.67 6.73 -8.83
N LEU A 52 7.57 5.74 -8.79
CA LEU A 52 7.72 4.82 -7.67
C LEU A 52 8.88 5.28 -6.77
N PRO A 53 8.81 5.04 -5.44
CA PRO A 53 9.93 5.28 -4.55
C PRO A 53 11.11 4.34 -4.87
N PRO A 54 12.35 4.72 -4.53
CA PRO A 54 13.48 3.80 -4.54
C PRO A 54 13.19 2.55 -3.70
N LEU A 55 13.55 1.37 -4.20
CA LEU A 55 13.21 0.10 -3.57
C LEU A 55 13.80 -0.06 -2.15
N ASP A 56 15.03 0.41 -1.95
CA ASP A 56 15.70 0.40 -0.65
C ASP A 56 14.95 1.24 0.40
N LYS A 57 14.44 2.41 -0.01
CA LYS A 57 13.63 3.29 0.85
C LYS A 57 12.27 2.67 1.13
N LEU A 58 11.62 2.12 0.10
CA LEU A 58 10.35 1.43 0.25
C LEU A 58 10.44 0.26 1.23
N ASP A 59 11.48 -0.57 1.12
CA ASP A 59 11.68 -1.73 1.98
C ASP A 59 12.03 -1.31 3.42
N ALA A 60 12.86 -0.26 3.60
CA ALA A 60 13.19 0.28 4.92
C ALA A 60 11.95 0.86 5.63
N ILE A 61 11.14 1.66 4.93
CA ILE A 61 9.90 2.22 5.47
C ILE A 61 8.91 1.09 5.77
N SER A 62 8.73 0.13 4.85
CA SER A 62 7.83 -1.02 5.07
C SER A 62 8.21 -1.78 6.33
N THR A 63 9.50 -2.07 6.53
CA THR A 63 10.02 -2.76 7.71
C THR A 63 9.74 -1.97 8.99
N LYS A 64 9.97 -0.66 8.97
CA LYS A 64 9.70 0.24 10.12
C LYS A 64 8.23 0.19 10.57
N TYR A 65 7.29 0.03 9.63
CA TYR A 65 5.86 -0.08 9.92
C TYR A 65 5.38 -1.54 10.09
N GLY A 66 6.29 -2.51 10.24
CA GLY A 66 5.96 -3.91 10.52
C GLY A 66 5.40 -4.67 9.31
N MET A 67 5.72 -4.22 8.09
CA MET A 67 5.32 -4.89 6.86
C MET A 67 6.49 -5.64 6.23
N THR A 68 6.18 -6.80 5.67
CA THR A 68 7.09 -7.55 4.81
C THR A 68 6.53 -7.53 3.40
N ARG A 69 7.31 -6.99 2.45
CA ARG A 69 6.93 -6.99 1.04
C ARG A 69 7.21 -8.39 0.47
N LEU A 70 6.22 -8.98 -0.21
CA LEU A 70 6.29 -10.36 -0.70
C LEU A 70 6.17 -10.40 -2.23
N GLY A 71 6.82 -11.40 -2.82
CA GLY A 71 6.75 -11.71 -4.25
C GLY A 71 7.51 -10.76 -5.17
N PRO A 72 7.55 -11.04 -6.48
CA PRO A 72 7.83 -10.01 -7.47
C PRO A 72 6.74 -8.92 -7.41
N PRO A 73 7.00 -7.69 -7.91
CA PRO A 73 5.95 -6.69 -8.08
C PRO A 73 4.72 -7.30 -8.75
N MET A 74 3.53 -6.78 -8.42
CA MET A 74 2.32 -7.18 -9.13
C MET A 74 2.44 -6.77 -10.59
N PHE A 75 2.92 -7.69 -11.40
CA PHE A 75 2.98 -7.57 -12.85
C PHE A 75 1.83 -8.41 -13.40
N GLN A 76 0.77 -7.71 -13.79
CA GLN A 76 -0.15 -8.13 -14.85
C GLN A 76 -0.21 -7.01 -15.86
#